data_AF-A0A819HGF2-F1
#
_entry.id   AF-A0A819HGF2-F1
#
_cell.length_a   1.000
_cell.length_b   1.000
_cell.length_c   1.000
_cell.angle_alpha   90.00
_cell.angle_beta   90.00
_cell.angle_gamma   90.00
#
_symmetry.space_group_name_H-M   'P 1'
#
loop_
_entity.id
_entity.type
_entity.pdbx_description
1 polymer ?
#
loop_
_entity_poly.entity_id
_entity_poly.type
_entity_poly.pdbx_seq_one_letter_code
_entity_poly.pdbx_strand_id
1 'polypeptide(L)'
;MTHTMSKNKQQHYYTNNIGAPSYSSSSTSSSSTSSTAVTSTNNENEPGDFLIGYGAFGVIWAVTDPRTSRRVALKKMPNVFQSVIAARRAFREIKMLCTFRHDNILQAVDILQPPSQIELFKEVHILTELMQIDLHKIIVSQQALSIDHCKVFLYQILRGLKFLHSAGVLHRDLKPGNLLVNSDCLLKICDFGLARTEELDRTKRMTQEVVTQYYRAPELLLGAQHYSYAIDVWSVGCIFAELLGRRILFQASSPLKQLDLIVNLLGTPPLDEIASACDGAKSYILSKTWRAPKVNTLYSLSKNVTHEAVQFLLRMLTWDPKKRITINQALENNYIHEGRIRYHSCMCHCCFSTPNGRQYTMNLEPVRGFRYDDSDENFSSLRQAKEYMHKLLTEFSQANTVPLRLNHDSPLYKTFATSQVAQAHELPPSPVAWDKL
;
A
#
# COMPACT_ATOMS: atom_id res chain seq x y z
N MET A 1 -20.01 19.76 -48.94
CA MET A 1 -19.61 20.87 -48.04
C MET A 1 -20.75 21.04 -47.05
N THR A 2 -20.65 20.97 -45.73
CA THR A 2 -19.57 20.66 -44.76
C THR A 2 -20.30 20.62 -43.41
N HIS A 3 -20.02 19.61 -42.59
CA HIS A 3 -20.49 19.44 -41.21
C HIS A 3 -20.43 20.70 -40.33
N THR A 4 -21.32 20.76 -39.34
CA THR A 4 -20.97 21.25 -38.00
C THR A 4 -21.63 20.37 -36.95
N MET A 5 -20.91 19.29 -36.59
CA MET A 5 -21.17 18.53 -35.36
C MET A 5 -20.62 19.31 -34.16
N SER A 6 -21.43 19.34 -33.10
CA SER A 6 -21.13 19.89 -31.79
C SER A 6 -19.82 19.31 -31.23
N LYS A 7 -18.86 20.19 -30.90
CA LYS A 7 -17.59 19.83 -30.26
C LYS A 7 -17.83 19.48 -28.80
N ASN A 8 -17.64 18.20 -28.45
CA ASN A 8 -17.44 17.73 -27.08
C ASN A 8 -16.28 18.50 -26.42
N LYS A 9 -16.58 19.26 -25.38
CA LYS A 9 -15.58 19.97 -24.56
C LYS A 9 -14.78 18.95 -23.75
N GLN A 10 -13.51 18.78 -24.08
CA GLN A 10 -12.50 18.05 -23.31
C GLN A 10 -11.92 19.02 -22.24
N GLN A 11 -11.57 18.52 -21.05
CA GLN A 11 -10.90 19.30 -20.01
C GLN A 11 -9.50 18.73 -19.71
N HIS A 12 -8.54 19.63 -19.48
CA HIS A 12 -7.12 19.32 -19.27
C HIS A 12 -6.71 19.66 -17.82
N TYR A 13 -5.81 18.88 -17.23
CA TYR A 13 -5.13 19.24 -15.97
C TYR A 13 -4.20 20.45 -16.15
N TYR A 14 -3.76 21.05 -15.03
CA TYR A 14 -2.80 22.18 -14.95
C TYR A 14 -3.35 23.54 -15.39
N THR A 15 -4.00 24.24 -14.47
CA THR A 15 -4.29 25.68 -14.59
C THR A 15 -3.17 26.48 -13.92
N ASN A 16 -2.72 27.54 -14.61
CA ASN A 16 -1.62 28.45 -14.24
C ASN A 16 -1.66 28.96 -12.79
N ASN A 17 -0.52 28.94 -12.07
CA ASN A 17 0.18 30.16 -11.64
C ASN A 17 1.52 29.88 -10.93
N ILE A 18 2.51 30.73 -11.23
CA ILE A 18 3.89 30.75 -10.72
C ILE A 18 4.04 31.99 -9.84
N GLY A 19 4.76 31.88 -8.72
CA GLY A 19 5.35 33.03 -8.01
C GLY A 19 6.22 32.60 -6.82
N ALA A 20 7.55 32.75 -6.93
CA ALA A 20 8.49 32.55 -5.82
C ALA A 20 8.52 33.81 -4.91
N PRO A 21 8.68 33.69 -3.57
CA PRO A 21 8.78 34.88 -2.72
C PRO A 21 10.23 35.35 -2.56
N SER A 22 10.50 36.59 -2.97
CA SER A 22 11.62 37.40 -2.50
C SER A 22 11.17 38.25 -1.31
N TYR A 23 11.99 38.31 -0.26
CA TYR A 23 11.75 39.14 0.92
C TYR A 23 12.33 40.55 0.72
N SER A 24 11.50 41.59 0.85
CA SER A 24 11.93 42.92 1.29
C SER A 24 10.77 43.72 1.90
N SER A 25 11.14 44.69 2.73
CA SER A 25 10.40 45.26 3.85
C SER A 25 9.61 46.56 3.56
N SER A 26 8.70 46.86 4.50
CA SER A 26 8.20 48.19 4.97
C SER A 26 6.91 48.83 4.39
N SER A 27 5.88 48.84 5.25
CA SER A 27 4.91 49.89 5.66
C SER A 27 4.57 51.11 4.77
N THR A 28 3.27 51.35 4.49
CA THR A 28 2.36 52.35 5.15
C THR A 28 0.98 52.43 4.42
N SER A 29 0.05 53.17 5.03
CA SER A 29 -1.43 53.10 5.00
C SER A 29 -2.20 53.89 3.92
N SER A 30 -3.44 53.47 3.62
CA SER A 30 -4.74 54.18 3.83
C SER A 30 -5.79 54.19 2.69
N SER A 31 -7.05 53.98 3.12
CA SER A 31 -8.38 54.45 2.65
C SER A 31 -9.06 53.99 1.32
N SER A 32 -10.15 53.23 1.52
CA SER A 32 -11.54 53.33 0.99
C SER A 32 -11.85 53.50 -0.51
N THR A 33 -12.61 52.55 -1.09
CA THR A 33 -14.05 52.69 -1.45
C THR A 33 -14.60 51.42 -2.11
N SER A 34 -15.90 51.18 -1.92
CA SER A 34 -16.69 50.02 -2.29
C SER A 34 -17.12 49.97 -3.76
N SER A 35 -17.02 48.81 -4.40
CA SER A 35 -17.92 48.40 -5.48
C SER A 35 -18.00 46.87 -5.61
N THR A 36 -19.22 46.40 -5.80
CA THR A 36 -19.66 45.01 -5.78
C THR A 36 -19.12 44.25 -6.99
N ALA A 37 -18.22 43.29 -6.76
CA ALA A 37 -17.82 42.30 -7.74
C ALA A 37 -17.79 40.93 -7.08
N VAL A 38 -18.45 39.95 -7.70
CA VAL A 38 -18.37 38.53 -7.35
C VAL A 38 -16.96 38.07 -7.68
N THR A 39 -16.05 38.18 -6.72
CA THR A 39 -14.71 37.63 -6.80
C THR A 39 -14.76 36.16 -6.40
N SER A 40 -14.56 35.30 -7.39
CA SER A 40 -14.04 33.95 -7.20
C SER A 40 -12.85 34.03 -6.25
N THR A 41 -13.02 33.49 -5.04
CA THR A 41 -11.94 33.33 -4.07
C THR A 41 -10.93 32.33 -4.61
N ASN A 42 -10.00 32.80 -5.43
CA ASN A 42 -8.78 32.09 -5.73
C ASN A 42 -7.98 32.02 -4.43
N ASN A 43 -7.96 30.85 -3.80
CA ASN A 43 -7.04 30.56 -2.71
C ASN A 43 -5.61 30.58 -3.26
N GLU A 44 -4.94 31.74 -3.20
CA GLU A 44 -3.54 31.94 -3.62
C GLU A 44 -2.50 31.18 -2.78
N ASN A 45 -2.93 30.30 -1.87
CA ASN A 45 -2.07 29.57 -0.93
C ASN A 45 -2.07 28.04 -1.13
N GLU A 46 -2.73 27.49 -2.15
CA GLU A 46 -2.60 26.05 -2.42
C GLU A 46 -1.33 25.77 -3.25
N PRO A 47 -0.41 24.90 -2.77
CA PRO A 47 0.78 24.55 -3.54
C PRO A 47 0.34 23.88 -4.84
N GLY A 48 0.82 24.37 -5.98
CA GLY A 48 0.55 23.79 -7.30
C GLY A 48 0.94 22.31 -7.41
N ASP A 49 0.66 21.68 -8.56
CA ASP A 49 0.96 20.26 -8.76
C ASP A 49 2.45 19.95 -8.53
N PHE A 50 2.76 18.93 -7.72
CA PHE A 50 4.13 18.62 -7.30
C PHE A 50 4.42 17.12 -7.19
N LEU A 51 5.69 16.76 -7.31
CA LEU A 51 6.19 15.39 -7.16
C LEU A 51 6.20 14.97 -5.69
N ILE A 52 5.48 13.91 -5.32
CA ILE A 52 5.46 13.36 -3.95
C ILE A 52 6.65 12.41 -3.74
N GLY A 53 6.94 11.59 -4.75
CA GLY A 53 8.04 10.64 -4.68
C GLY A 53 7.97 9.52 -5.71
N TYR A 54 8.84 8.54 -5.50
CA TYR A 54 9.04 7.38 -6.36
C TYR A 54 8.58 6.12 -5.61
N GLY A 55 7.70 5.33 -6.23
CA GLY A 55 7.29 4.01 -5.75
C GLY A 55 7.89 2.89 -6.59
N ALA A 56 7.72 1.63 -6.16
CA ALA A 56 8.31 0.44 -6.82
C ALA A 56 7.92 0.28 -8.31
N PHE A 57 6.77 0.82 -8.70
CA PHE A 57 6.23 0.70 -10.06
C PHE A 57 5.93 2.05 -10.73
N GLY A 58 6.37 3.18 -10.17
CA GLY A 58 5.96 4.46 -10.73
C GLY A 58 6.36 5.71 -9.98
N VAL A 59 5.99 6.85 -10.57
CA VAL A 59 6.21 8.19 -10.03
C VAL A 59 4.87 8.74 -9.56
N ILE A 60 4.81 9.28 -8.34
CA ILE A 60 3.57 9.80 -7.74
C ILE A 60 3.60 11.32 -7.69
N TRP A 61 2.58 11.95 -8.26
CA TRP A 61 2.38 13.39 -8.25
C TRP A 61 1.11 13.76 -7.49
N ALA A 62 1.16 14.80 -6.68
CA ALA A 62 -0.05 15.43 -6.14
C ALA A 62 -0.57 16.38 -7.22
N VAL A 63 -1.77 16.13 -7.74
CA VAL A 63 -2.38 16.93 -8.81
C VAL A 63 -3.78 17.38 -8.43
N THR A 64 -4.30 18.39 -9.12
CA THR A 64 -5.65 18.93 -8.89
C THR A 64 -6.61 18.48 -9.99
N ASP A 65 -7.64 17.70 -9.66
CA ASP A 65 -8.66 17.27 -10.63
C ASP A 65 -9.42 18.49 -11.19
N PRO A 66 -9.31 18.81 -12.49
CA PRO A 66 -9.89 20.03 -13.06
C PRO A 66 -11.42 20.01 -13.06
N ARG A 67 -12.04 18.85 -12.88
CA ARG A 67 -13.51 18.70 -12.87
C ARG A 67 -14.10 19.02 -11.49
N THR A 68 -13.35 18.71 -10.43
CA THR A 68 -13.84 18.77 -9.04
C THR A 68 -13.03 19.71 -8.15
N SER A 69 -11.91 20.23 -8.66
CA SER A 69 -10.90 20.98 -7.91
C SER A 69 -10.32 20.23 -6.71
N ARG A 70 -10.50 18.89 -6.64
CA ARG A 70 -9.98 18.08 -5.54
C ARG A 70 -8.53 17.66 -5.79
N ARG A 71 -7.73 17.66 -4.73
CA ARG A 71 -6.37 17.12 -4.74
C ARG A 71 -6.40 15.59 -4.77
N VAL A 72 -5.65 15.00 -5.68
CA VAL A 72 -5.54 13.55 -5.91
C VAL A 72 -4.09 13.16 -6.18
N ALA A 73 -3.77 11.88 -6.03
CA ALA A 73 -2.45 11.34 -6.37
C ALA A 73 -2.48 10.71 -7.77
N LEU A 74 -1.70 11.25 -8.70
CA LEU A 74 -1.44 10.70 -10.03
C LEU A 74 -0.23 9.78 -10.01
N LYS A 75 -0.48 8.48 -10.15
CA LYS A 75 0.54 7.46 -10.32
C LYS A 75 0.82 7.23 -11.81
N LYS A 76 2.01 7.63 -12.25
CA LYS A 76 2.58 7.27 -13.56
C LYS A 76 3.31 5.94 -13.45
N MET A 77 2.91 4.95 -14.24
CA MET A 77 3.54 3.64 -14.32
C MET A 77 4.25 3.49 -15.68
N PRO A 78 5.54 3.86 -15.77
CA PRO A 78 6.31 3.67 -16.99
C PRO A 78 6.73 2.19 -17.12
N ASN A 79 7.14 1.78 -18.32
CA ASN A 79 7.74 0.46 -18.59
C ASN A 79 6.86 -0.76 -18.24
N VAL A 80 5.54 -0.58 -18.15
CA VAL A 80 4.59 -1.66 -17.84
C VAL A 80 4.69 -2.82 -18.84
N PHE A 81 5.04 -2.52 -20.09
CA PHE A 81 5.13 -3.51 -21.18
C PHE A 81 6.56 -3.99 -21.48
N GLN A 82 7.52 -3.80 -20.58
CA GLN A 82 8.90 -4.26 -20.78
C GLN A 82 9.06 -5.79 -20.75
N SER A 83 8.20 -6.47 -19.97
CA SER A 83 8.17 -7.93 -19.87
C SER A 83 6.77 -8.38 -19.47
N VAL A 84 6.42 -9.63 -19.82
CA VAL A 84 5.12 -10.22 -19.44
C VAL A 84 4.94 -10.25 -17.91
N ILE A 85 6.03 -10.44 -17.17
CA ILE A 85 6.01 -10.42 -15.69
C ILE A 85 5.67 -9.02 -15.19
N ALA A 86 6.33 -7.98 -15.69
CA ALA A 86 6.05 -6.59 -15.31
C ALA A 86 4.60 -6.20 -15.65
N ALA A 87 4.13 -6.57 -16.85
CA ALA A 87 2.77 -6.29 -17.30
C ALA A 87 1.74 -6.98 -16.41
N ARG A 88 2.00 -8.22 -15.97
CA ARG A 88 1.12 -8.96 -15.04
C ARG A 88 1.04 -8.32 -13.67
N ARG A 89 2.17 -7.86 -13.12
CA ARG A 89 2.19 -7.15 -11.84
C ARG A 89 1.39 -5.85 -11.91
N ALA A 90 1.60 -5.07 -12.97
CA ALA A 90 0.86 -3.83 -13.19
C ALA A 90 -0.64 -4.08 -13.41
N PHE A 91 -1.00 -5.06 -14.25
CA PHE A 91 -2.40 -5.40 -14.52
C PHE A 91 -3.13 -5.80 -13.24
N ARG A 92 -2.52 -6.66 -12.42
CA ARG A 92 -3.06 -7.05 -11.11
C ARG A 92 -3.25 -5.86 -10.20
N GLU A 93 -2.24 -4.99 -10.08
CA GLU A 93 -2.33 -3.79 -9.25
C GLU A 93 -3.48 -2.89 -9.71
N ILE A 94 -3.56 -2.60 -11.02
CA ILE A 94 -4.63 -1.78 -11.61
C ILE A 94 -6.00 -2.41 -11.33
N LYS A 95 -6.18 -3.71 -11.62
CA LYS A 95 -7.46 -4.41 -11.45
C LYS A 95 -7.92 -4.36 -10.00
N MET A 96 -7.01 -4.58 -9.04
CA MET A 96 -7.34 -4.49 -7.61
C MET A 96 -7.69 -3.06 -7.18
N LEU A 97 -6.93 -2.04 -7.60
CA LEU A 97 -7.23 -0.62 -7.31
C LEU A 97 -8.60 -0.20 -7.86
N CYS A 98 -8.99 -0.71 -9.03
CA CYS A 98 -10.29 -0.39 -9.66
C CYS A 98 -11.47 -1.12 -9.00
N THR A 99 -11.23 -2.31 -8.45
CA THR A 99 -12.29 -3.22 -8.01
C THR A 99 -12.53 -3.18 -6.50
N PHE A 100 -11.49 -3.00 -5.69
CA PHE A 100 -11.61 -3.03 -4.24
C PHE A 100 -12.13 -1.71 -3.69
N ARG A 101 -13.14 -1.81 -2.81
CA ARG A 101 -13.80 -0.66 -2.16
C ARG A 101 -13.81 -0.90 -0.66
N HIS A 102 -12.88 -0.27 0.05
CA HIS A 102 -12.72 -0.38 1.49
C HIS A 102 -11.88 0.79 2.03
N ASP A 103 -12.28 1.41 3.15
CA ASP A 103 -11.59 2.60 3.70
C ASP A 103 -10.08 2.40 3.91
N ASN A 104 -9.66 1.19 4.28
CA ASN A 104 -8.25 0.85 4.56
C ASN A 104 -7.51 0.16 3.42
N ILE A 105 -8.07 0.17 2.20
CA ILE A 105 -7.44 -0.32 0.97
C ILE A 105 -7.37 0.87 0.01
N LEU A 106 -6.21 1.11 -0.61
CA LEU A 106 -6.08 2.17 -1.60
C LEU A 106 -6.97 1.85 -2.80
N GLN A 107 -7.72 2.84 -3.28
CA GLN A 107 -8.64 2.70 -4.41
C GLN A 107 -8.33 3.71 -5.50
N ALA A 108 -8.60 3.32 -6.75
CA ALA A 108 -8.62 4.24 -7.87
C ALA A 108 -9.82 5.20 -7.73
N VAL A 109 -9.52 6.48 -7.82
CA VAL A 109 -10.51 7.56 -8.00
C VAL A 109 -10.90 7.60 -9.48
N ASP A 110 -9.90 7.63 -10.36
CA ASP A 110 -10.10 7.65 -11.81
C ASP A 110 -8.83 7.16 -12.55
N ILE A 111 -8.87 7.12 -13.87
CA ILE A 111 -7.75 6.73 -14.73
C ILE A 111 -7.66 7.72 -15.89
N LEU A 112 -6.44 8.08 -16.31
CA LEU A 112 -6.30 8.87 -17.54
C LEU A 112 -6.58 7.99 -18.75
N GLN A 113 -7.32 8.53 -19.71
CA GLN A 113 -7.72 7.80 -20.90
C GLN A 113 -6.47 7.29 -21.65
N PRO A 114 -6.35 5.96 -21.89
CA PRO A 114 -5.25 5.44 -22.67
C PRO A 114 -5.34 5.92 -24.12
N PRO A 115 -4.22 5.95 -24.88
CA PRO A 115 -4.26 6.29 -26.31
C PRO A 115 -5.25 5.40 -27.08
N SER A 116 -5.99 5.98 -28.03
CA SER A 116 -6.94 5.20 -28.87
C SER A 116 -6.24 4.11 -29.68
N GLN A 117 -4.99 4.35 -30.08
CA GLN A 117 -4.16 3.36 -30.77
C GLN A 117 -3.35 2.57 -29.74
N ILE A 118 -3.58 1.26 -29.67
CA ILE A 118 -2.90 0.36 -28.72
C ILE A 118 -1.38 0.32 -28.91
N GLU A 119 -0.88 0.59 -30.12
CA GLU A 119 0.56 0.66 -30.39
C GLU A 119 1.24 1.82 -29.68
N LEU A 120 0.51 2.91 -29.42
CA LEU A 120 0.98 4.08 -28.68
C LEU A 120 0.86 3.91 -27.17
N PHE A 121 0.20 2.85 -26.69
CA PHE A 121 0.02 2.57 -25.28
C PHE A 121 1.32 2.02 -24.67
N LYS A 122 2.06 2.90 -24.00
CA LYS A 122 3.39 2.60 -23.42
C LYS A 122 3.44 2.66 -21.90
N GLU A 123 2.55 3.43 -21.30
CA GLU A 123 2.51 3.69 -19.85
C GLU A 123 1.07 3.86 -19.38
N VAL A 124 0.86 3.69 -18.07
CA VAL A 124 -0.45 3.79 -17.42
C VAL A 124 -0.45 4.93 -16.42
N HIS A 125 -1.58 5.61 -16.29
CA HIS A 125 -1.76 6.73 -15.38
C HIS A 125 -3.03 6.53 -14.56
N ILE A 126 -2.88 6.37 -13.25
CA ILE A 126 -3.98 6.08 -12.32
C ILE A 126 -4.10 7.24 -11.34
N LEU A 127 -5.32 7.71 -11.09
CA LEU A 127 -5.62 8.67 -10.04
C LEU A 127 -6.14 7.92 -8.82
N THR A 128 -5.57 8.22 -7.67
CA THR A 128 -5.93 7.64 -6.37
C THR A 128 -6.18 8.75 -5.37
N GLU A 129 -6.72 8.39 -4.21
CA GLU A 129 -6.82 9.31 -3.08
C GLU A 129 -5.42 9.81 -2.69
N LEU A 130 -5.30 11.12 -2.45
CA LEU A 130 -4.04 11.71 -2.04
C LEU A 130 -3.75 11.34 -0.59
N MET A 131 -2.66 10.59 -0.38
CA MET A 131 -2.12 10.28 0.94
C MET A 131 -0.82 11.06 1.14
N GLN A 132 -0.63 11.64 2.33
CA GLN A 132 0.50 12.53 2.60
C GLN A 132 1.84 11.78 2.64
N ILE A 133 1.86 10.61 3.28
CA ILE A 133 3.10 9.93 3.62
C ILE A 133 2.90 8.42 3.73
N ASP A 134 3.98 7.66 3.71
CA ASP A 134 3.98 6.25 4.09
C ASP A 134 4.30 6.07 5.60
N LEU A 135 3.88 4.94 6.17
CA LEU A 135 4.06 4.65 7.58
C LEU A 135 5.54 4.50 7.96
N HIS A 136 6.42 4.11 7.02
CA HIS A 136 7.86 4.00 7.29
C HIS A 136 8.42 5.38 7.69
N LYS A 137 8.12 6.43 6.92
CA LYS A 137 8.55 7.79 7.24
C LYS A 137 7.98 8.29 8.57
N ILE A 138 6.75 7.92 8.94
CA ILE A 138 6.19 8.26 10.27
C ILE A 138 7.01 7.61 11.38
N ILE A 139 7.31 6.31 11.25
CA ILE A 139 8.06 5.53 12.24
C ILE A 139 9.44 6.14 12.49
N VAL A 140 10.18 6.51 11.43
CA VAL A 140 11.55 7.05 11.54
C VAL A 140 11.60 8.56 11.80
N SER A 141 10.47 9.25 11.76
CA SER A 141 10.41 10.69 12.04
C SER A 141 10.64 11.02 13.53
N GLN A 142 10.95 12.29 13.81
CA GLN A 142 11.02 12.81 15.18
C GLN A 142 9.63 12.97 15.82
N GLN A 143 8.54 12.80 15.07
CA GLN A 143 7.19 12.95 15.60
C GLN A 143 6.89 11.88 16.65
N ALA A 144 6.35 12.32 17.79
CA ALA A 144 5.86 11.43 18.81
C ALA A 144 4.65 10.64 18.29
N LEU A 145 4.79 9.32 18.27
CA LEU A 145 3.76 8.34 17.93
C LEU A 145 3.47 7.53 19.21
N SER A 146 2.29 7.81 19.77
CA SER A 146 1.80 7.25 21.03
C SER A 146 1.33 5.81 20.86
N ILE A 147 1.10 5.10 21.98
CA ILE A 147 0.51 3.75 21.94
C ILE A 147 -0.90 3.77 21.31
N ASP A 148 -1.66 4.84 21.52
CA ASP A 148 -2.96 5.02 20.89
C ASP A 148 -2.88 5.07 19.36
N HIS A 149 -1.91 5.82 18.82
CA HIS A 149 -1.65 5.82 17.38
C HIS A 149 -1.24 4.42 16.90
N CYS A 150 -0.38 3.70 17.63
CA CYS A 150 -0.01 2.32 17.29
C CYS A 150 -1.23 1.39 17.22
N LYS A 151 -2.14 1.46 18.20
CA LYS A 151 -3.38 0.66 18.21
C LYS A 151 -4.29 1.00 17.04
N VAL A 152 -4.45 2.28 16.71
CA VAL A 152 -5.29 2.74 15.59
C VAL A 152 -4.71 2.31 14.24
N PHE A 153 -3.39 2.44 14.02
CA PHE A 153 -2.77 1.95 12.80
C PHE A 153 -2.88 0.42 12.68
N LEU A 154 -2.58 -0.30 13.76
CA LEU A 154 -2.67 -1.76 13.77
C LEU A 154 -4.10 -2.25 13.49
N TYR A 155 -5.11 -1.61 14.07
CA TYR A 155 -6.51 -1.92 13.79
C TYR A 155 -6.85 -1.73 12.30
N GLN A 156 -6.46 -0.59 11.71
CA GLN A 156 -6.73 -0.30 10.30
C GLN A 156 -6.04 -1.29 9.35
N ILE A 157 -4.82 -1.72 9.67
CA ILE A 157 -4.10 -2.75 8.90
C ILE A 157 -4.84 -4.09 8.97
N LEU A 158 -5.21 -4.54 10.18
CA LEU A 158 -5.95 -5.80 10.38
C LEU A 158 -7.33 -5.75 9.69
N ARG A 159 -8.02 -4.61 9.75
CA ARG A 159 -9.31 -4.40 9.10
C ARG A 159 -9.19 -4.48 7.58
N GLY A 160 -8.19 -3.84 6.98
CA GLY A 160 -7.89 -3.95 5.54
C GLY A 160 -7.54 -5.38 5.12
N LEU A 161 -6.72 -6.08 5.92
CA LEU A 161 -6.39 -7.47 5.65
C LEU A 161 -7.59 -8.41 5.74
N LYS A 162 -8.52 -8.19 6.69
CA LYS A 162 -9.76 -8.99 6.75
C LYS A 162 -10.53 -8.90 5.44
N PHE A 163 -10.65 -7.70 4.88
CA PHE A 163 -11.27 -7.49 3.57
C PHE A 163 -10.53 -8.26 2.46
N LEU A 164 -9.20 -8.13 2.36
CA LEU A 164 -8.41 -8.83 1.34
C LEU A 164 -8.47 -10.35 1.47
N HIS A 165 -8.31 -10.88 2.69
CA HIS A 165 -8.34 -12.31 2.96
C HIS A 165 -9.74 -12.90 2.68
N SER A 166 -10.81 -12.17 3.00
CA SER A 166 -12.18 -12.58 2.61
C SER A 166 -12.40 -12.57 1.09
N ALA A 167 -11.68 -11.71 0.36
CA ALA A 167 -11.64 -11.72 -1.10
C ALA A 167 -10.75 -12.84 -1.66
N GLY A 168 -10.17 -13.70 -0.83
CA GLY A 168 -9.29 -14.78 -1.28
C GLY A 168 -7.87 -14.32 -1.62
N VAL A 169 -7.45 -13.11 -1.25
CA VAL A 169 -6.18 -12.48 -1.69
C VAL A 169 -5.17 -12.38 -0.56
N LEU A 170 -3.94 -12.84 -0.80
CA LEU A 170 -2.75 -12.60 0.03
C LEU A 170 -2.01 -11.36 -0.49
N HIS A 171 -1.55 -10.48 0.41
CA HIS A 171 -0.80 -9.29 0.01
C HIS A 171 0.65 -9.60 -0.37
N ARG A 172 1.35 -10.46 0.41
CA ARG A 172 2.71 -10.98 0.17
C ARG A 172 3.87 -9.97 0.28
N ASP A 173 3.62 -8.67 0.24
CA ASP A 173 4.65 -7.62 0.40
C ASP A 173 4.22 -6.52 1.39
N LEU A 174 3.70 -6.91 2.55
CA LEU A 174 3.37 -5.95 3.61
C LEU A 174 4.64 -5.43 4.29
N LYS A 175 4.76 -4.11 4.31
CA LYS A 175 5.82 -3.34 4.97
C LYS A 175 5.32 -1.92 5.23
N PRO A 176 5.92 -1.14 6.16
CA PRO A 176 5.49 0.22 6.45
C PRO A 176 5.49 1.15 5.20
N GLY A 177 6.38 0.91 4.23
CA GLY A 177 6.40 1.66 2.96
C GLY A 177 5.18 1.41 2.05
N ASN A 178 4.44 0.31 2.25
CA ASN A 178 3.24 -0.04 1.49
C ASN A 178 1.94 0.28 2.29
N LEU A 179 2.08 1.08 3.36
CA LEU A 179 0.97 1.55 4.19
C LEU A 179 0.95 3.07 4.13
N LEU A 180 0.05 3.63 3.34
CA LEU A 180 -0.09 5.07 3.17
C LEU A 180 -0.92 5.66 4.30
N VAL A 181 -0.55 6.84 4.77
CA VAL A 181 -1.17 7.53 5.91
C VAL A 181 -1.43 8.99 5.57
N ASN A 182 -2.59 9.49 6.00
CA ASN A 182 -2.96 10.89 5.87
C ASN A 182 -2.83 11.67 7.21
N SER A 183 -3.05 12.99 7.18
CA SER A 183 -3.00 13.85 8.38
C SER A 183 -4.00 13.44 9.46
N ASP A 184 -5.11 12.83 9.08
CA ASP A 184 -6.16 12.35 9.98
C ASP A 184 -5.84 10.95 10.54
N CYS A 185 -4.61 10.44 10.31
CA CYS A 185 -4.19 9.09 10.66
C CYS A 185 -5.02 7.97 10.00
N LEU A 186 -5.71 8.26 8.90
CA LEU A 186 -6.31 7.24 8.05
C LEU A 186 -5.22 6.50 7.31
N LEU A 187 -5.30 5.17 7.34
CA LEU A 187 -4.31 4.28 6.74
C LEU A 187 -4.95 3.49 5.60
N LYS A 188 -4.23 3.40 4.47
CA LYS A 188 -4.58 2.59 3.30
C LYS A 188 -3.43 1.67 2.91
N ILE A 189 -3.74 0.38 2.76
CA ILE A 189 -2.82 -0.61 2.20
C ILE A 189 -2.73 -0.40 0.68
N CYS A 190 -1.51 -0.38 0.13
CA CYS A 190 -1.26 -0.24 -1.29
C CYS A 190 -0.21 -1.24 -1.81
N ASP A 191 0.09 -1.19 -3.10
CA ASP A 191 1.06 -2.04 -3.80
C ASP A 191 0.66 -3.53 -3.85
N PHE A 192 -0.32 -3.80 -4.72
CA PHE A 192 -0.81 -5.16 -4.99
C PHE A 192 -0.02 -5.87 -6.10
N GLY A 193 1.14 -5.32 -6.50
CA GLY A 193 1.95 -5.86 -7.59
C GLY A 193 2.42 -7.29 -7.34
N LEU A 194 2.45 -7.73 -6.08
CA LEU A 194 2.86 -9.08 -5.67
C LEU A 194 1.74 -9.90 -5.04
N ALA A 195 0.55 -9.31 -4.92
CA ALA A 195 -0.61 -10.00 -4.38
C ALA A 195 -0.95 -11.26 -5.18
N ARG A 196 -1.57 -12.25 -4.53
CA ARG A 196 -2.01 -13.49 -5.18
C ARG A 196 -3.31 -13.99 -4.58
N THR A 197 -4.11 -14.66 -5.39
CA THR A 197 -5.19 -15.49 -4.90
C THR A 197 -4.61 -16.67 -4.10
N GLU A 198 -5.35 -17.10 -3.09
CA GLU A 198 -5.04 -18.34 -2.37
C GLU A 198 -5.18 -19.53 -3.32
N GLU A 199 -4.13 -20.36 -3.39
CA GLU A 199 -4.15 -21.61 -4.12
C GLU A 199 -4.78 -22.70 -3.26
N LEU A 200 -5.96 -23.19 -3.67
CA LEU A 200 -6.68 -24.23 -2.95
C LEU A 200 -6.11 -25.63 -3.24
N ASP A 201 -5.49 -25.81 -4.40
CA ASP A 201 -4.88 -27.07 -4.79
C ASP A 201 -3.47 -27.20 -4.18
N ARG A 202 -3.37 -28.04 -3.13
CA ARG A 202 -2.11 -28.30 -2.42
C ARG A 202 -1.03 -28.96 -3.28
N THR A 203 -1.36 -29.48 -4.45
CA THR A 203 -0.37 -30.05 -5.38
C THR A 203 0.37 -28.99 -6.18
N LYS A 204 -0.20 -27.79 -6.31
CA LYS A 204 0.41 -26.68 -7.03
C LYS A 204 1.37 -25.90 -6.14
N ARG A 205 2.55 -25.61 -6.69
CA ARG A 205 3.58 -24.81 -6.03
C ARG A 205 3.28 -23.33 -6.19
N MET A 206 3.30 -22.60 -5.09
CA MET A 206 3.19 -21.15 -5.12
C MET A 206 4.56 -20.50 -5.32
N THR A 207 4.62 -19.41 -6.10
CA THR A 207 5.89 -18.73 -6.39
C THR A 207 6.46 -18.05 -5.14
N GLN A 208 7.78 -18.00 -5.03
CA GLN A 208 8.49 -17.28 -3.97
C GLN A 208 9.12 -15.99 -4.52
N GLU A 209 8.30 -15.11 -5.08
CA GLU A 209 8.80 -13.85 -5.64
C GLU A 209 9.57 -13.05 -4.57
N VAL A 210 10.77 -12.61 -4.92
CA VAL A 210 11.77 -12.12 -3.98
C VAL A 210 11.74 -10.60 -3.92
N VAL A 211 11.45 -10.03 -2.73
CA VAL A 211 11.50 -8.58 -2.45
C VAL A 211 12.07 -8.36 -1.02
N THR A 212 11.51 -7.44 -0.24
CA THR A 212 12.04 -6.98 1.05
C THR A 212 12.03 -8.12 2.07
N GLN A 213 13.20 -8.41 2.66
CA GLN A 213 13.37 -9.58 3.53
C GLN A 213 12.85 -9.38 4.96
N TYR A 214 12.85 -8.13 5.45
CA TYR A 214 12.64 -7.80 6.87
C TYR A 214 11.28 -8.26 7.44
N TYR A 215 10.25 -8.33 6.58
CA TYR A 215 8.87 -8.65 6.96
C TYR A 215 8.46 -10.04 6.50
N ARG A 216 9.39 -10.83 5.96
CA ARG A 216 9.11 -12.16 5.38
C ARG A 216 8.91 -13.19 6.49
N ALA A 217 7.84 -13.97 6.36
CA ALA A 217 7.49 -15.06 7.28
C ALA A 217 8.48 -16.23 7.22
N PRO A 218 8.71 -16.94 8.33
CA PRO A 218 9.68 -18.03 8.39
C PRO A 218 9.39 -19.13 7.37
N GLU A 219 8.14 -19.53 7.16
CA GLU A 219 7.77 -20.56 6.19
C GLU A 219 8.22 -20.24 4.75
N LEU A 220 8.25 -18.96 4.37
CA LEU A 220 8.76 -18.53 3.06
C LEU A 220 10.29 -18.62 3.00
N LEU A 221 10.98 -18.32 4.10
CA LEU A 221 12.44 -18.46 4.21
C LEU A 221 12.85 -19.93 4.22
N LEU A 222 11.99 -20.81 4.74
CA LEU A 222 12.21 -22.25 4.87
C LEU A 222 11.81 -23.05 3.63
N GLY A 223 11.46 -22.39 2.52
CA GLY A 223 11.18 -23.08 1.27
C GLY A 223 9.80 -23.74 1.19
N ALA A 224 8.82 -23.31 1.99
CA ALA A 224 7.48 -23.88 1.92
C ALA A 224 6.87 -23.71 0.52
N GLN A 225 6.37 -24.81 -0.05
CA GLN A 225 5.78 -24.84 -1.39
C GLN A 225 4.35 -24.29 -1.43
N HIS A 226 3.68 -24.29 -0.28
CA HIS A 226 2.33 -23.80 -0.09
C HIS A 226 2.31 -22.94 1.18
N TYR A 227 1.71 -21.76 1.09
CA TYR A 227 1.62 -20.79 2.18
C TYR A 227 0.23 -20.15 2.21
N SER A 228 -0.18 -19.69 3.39
CA SER A 228 -1.52 -19.16 3.64
C SER A 228 -1.49 -17.67 3.98
N TYR A 229 -2.67 -17.11 4.25
CA TYR A 229 -2.86 -15.76 4.83
C TYR A 229 -1.99 -15.47 6.06
N ALA A 230 -1.50 -16.51 6.76
CA ALA A 230 -0.62 -16.37 7.91
C ALA A 230 0.67 -15.59 7.60
N ILE A 231 1.16 -15.60 6.35
CA ILE A 231 2.35 -14.82 5.98
C ILE A 231 2.14 -13.32 6.17
N ASP A 232 0.94 -12.82 5.87
CA ASP A 232 0.60 -11.41 6.01
C ASP A 232 0.50 -11.04 7.50
N VAL A 233 -0.02 -11.96 8.33
CA VAL A 233 -0.08 -11.78 9.79
C VAL A 233 1.34 -11.67 10.39
N TRP A 234 2.28 -12.47 9.91
CA TRP A 234 3.68 -12.35 10.33
C TRP A 234 4.24 -10.96 9.98
N SER A 235 4.03 -10.49 8.75
CA SER A 235 4.46 -9.14 8.34
C SER A 235 3.84 -8.06 9.22
N VAL A 236 2.56 -8.19 9.60
CA VAL A 236 1.89 -7.30 10.56
C VAL A 236 2.55 -7.36 11.94
N GLY A 237 2.96 -8.53 12.43
CA GLY A 237 3.74 -8.66 13.66
C GLY A 237 5.04 -7.86 13.60
N CYS A 238 5.81 -7.98 12.52
CA CYS A 238 7.02 -7.18 12.32
C CYS A 238 6.73 -5.67 12.31
N ILE A 239 5.68 -5.23 11.60
CA ILE A 239 5.25 -3.83 11.54
C ILE A 239 4.81 -3.34 12.93
N PHE A 240 4.10 -4.17 13.69
CA PHE A 240 3.64 -3.81 15.02
C PHE A 240 4.82 -3.61 16.00
N ALA A 241 5.81 -4.51 15.96
CA ALA A 241 7.04 -4.32 16.74
C ALA A 241 7.78 -3.03 16.35
N GLU A 242 7.81 -2.69 15.05
CA GLU A 242 8.42 -1.46 14.55
C GLU A 242 7.65 -0.20 14.96
N LEU A 243 6.32 -0.24 14.99
CA LEU A 243 5.49 0.84 15.55
C LEU A 243 5.80 1.10 17.04
N LEU A 244 5.98 0.03 17.82
CA LEU A 244 6.29 0.11 19.24
C LEU A 244 7.72 0.58 19.53
N GLY A 245 8.69 0.14 18.71
CA GLY A 245 10.12 0.33 18.95
C GLY A 245 10.83 1.34 18.05
N ARG A 246 10.15 1.89 17.04
CA ARG A 246 10.68 2.83 16.04
C ARG A 246 11.90 2.32 15.26
N ARG A 247 12.07 1.01 15.18
CA ARG A 247 13.17 0.35 14.47
C ARG A 247 12.70 -0.96 13.88
N ILE A 248 13.24 -1.31 12.72
CA ILE A 248 12.97 -2.58 12.05
C ILE A 248 13.32 -3.74 12.99
N LEU A 249 12.37 -4.66 13.20
CA LEU A 249 12.55 -5.78 14.12
C LEU A 249 13.64 -6.75 13.65
N PHE A 250 13.63 -7.10 12.36
CA PHE A 250 14.56 -8.04 11.74
C PHE A 250 15.26 -7.39 10.54
N GLN A 251 16.34 -6.65 10.79
CA GLN A 251 17.10 -5.98 9.73
C GLN A 251 18.16 -6.92 9.12
N ALA A 252 17.75 -7.82 8.23
CA ALA A 252 18.65 -8.79 7.60
C ALA A 252 19.12 -8.44 6.18
N SER A 253 20.39 -8.69 5.89
CA SER A 253 20.92 -8.51 4.52
C SER A 253 20.73 -9.73 3.61
N SER A 254 20.30 -10.88 4.14
CA SER A 254 20.04 -12.10 3.37
C SER A 254 18.93 -12.95 4.00
N PRO A 255 18.27 -13.86 3.26
CA PRO A 255 17.27 -14.78 3.81
C PRO A 255 17.80 -15.63 4.97
N LEU A 256 19.06 -16.07 4.90
CA LEU A 256 19.70 -16.82 5.99
C LEU A 256 19.89 -15.96 7.23
N LYS A 257 20.36 -14.72 7.08
CA LYS A 257 20.47 -13.78 8.21
C LYS A 257 19.10 -13.44 8.79
N GLN A 258 18.06 -13.36 7.96
CA GLN A 258 16.69 -13.14 8.42
C GLN A 258 16.25 -14.31 9.32
N LEU A 259 16.51 -15.54 8.88
CA LEU A 259 16.22 -16.74 9.69
C LEU A 259 17.02 -16.75 11.00
N ASP A 260 18.31 -16.40 10.97
CA ASP A 260 19.15 -16.29 12.17
C ASP A 260 18.59 -15.26 13.18
N LEU A 261 18.12 -14.09 12.70
CA LEU A 261 17.49 -13.08 13.56
C LEU A 261 16.18 -13.58 14.18
N ILE A 262 15.37 -14.31 13.41
CA ILE A 262 14.14 -14.92 13.91
C ILE A 262 14.45 -15.95 15.01
N VAL A 263 15.40 -16.86 14.77
CA VAL A 263 15.83 -17.87 15.75
C VAL A 263 16.45 -17.20 16.99
N ASN A 264 17.16 -16.08 16.84
CA ASN A 264 17.70 -15.34 17.98
C ASN A 264 16.63 -14.76 18.91
N LEU A 265 15.48 -14.38 18.37
CA LEU A 265 14.36 -13.84 19.14
C LEU A 265 13.47 -14.95 19.70
N LEU A 266 12.99 -15.85 18.82
CA LEU A 266 11.98 -16.86 19.14
C LEU A 266 12.58 -18.17 19.67
N GLY A 267 13.89 -18.35 19.60
CA GLY A 267 14.56 -19.61 19.90
C GLY A 267 14.56 -20.59 18.72
N THR A 268 15.24 -21.71 18.89
CA THR A 268 15.26 -22.80 17.91
C THR A 268 13.89 -23.47 17.89
N PRO A 269 13.18 -23.50 16.74
CA PRO A 269 11.85 -24.11 16.68
C PRO A 269 11.94 -25.62 16.82
N PRO A 270 10.95 -26.26 17.47
CA PRO A 270 10.81 -27.71 17.41
C PRO A 270 10.40 -28.14 15.98
N LEU A 271 10.68 -29.40 15.63
CA LEU A 271 10.52 -29.88 14.24
C LEU A 271 9.07 -29.90 13.76
N ASP A 272 8.09 -30.06 14.67
CA ASP A 272 6.68 -29.99 14.35
C ASP A 272 6.26 -28.58 13.90
N GLU A 273 6.88 -27.53 14.45
CA GLU A 273 6.58 -26.15 14.09
C GLU A 273 7.12 -25.73 12.71
N ILE A 274 8.09 -26.48 12.17
CA ILE A 274 8.65 -26.27 10.84
C ILE A 274 8.36 -27.45 9.90
N ALA A 275 7.25 -28.16 10.12
CA ALA A 275 6.89 -29.34 9.33
C ALA A 275 6.88 -29.09 7.80
N SER A 276 6.44 -27.89 7.38
CA SER A 276 6.37 -27.48 5.96
C SER A 276 7.70 -27.01 5.35
N ALA A 277 8.78 -26.96 6.13
CA ALA A 277 10.11 -26.57 5.64
C ALA A 277 10.70 -27.64 4.71
N CYS A 278 11.51 -27.21 3.74
CA CYS A 278 12.29 -28.12 2.91
C CYS A 278 13.44 -28.77 3.70
N ASP A 279 13.95 -29.90 3.22
CA ASP A 279 14.96 -30.70 3.94
C ASP A 279 16.28 -29.93 4.17
N GLY A 280 16.68 -29.12 3.19
CA GLY A 280 17.86 -28.23 3.31
C GLY A 280 17.69 -27.21 4.43
N ALA A 281 16.52 -26.59 4.54
CA ALA A 281 16.23 -25.61 5.58
C ALA A 281 16.14 -26.23 6.98
N LYS A 282 15.54 -27.43 7.09
CA LYS A 282 15.52 -28.21 8.33
C LYS A 282 16.93 -28.57 8.78
N SER A 283 17.75 -29.09 7.86
CA SER A 283 19.15 -29.42 8.13
C SER A 283 19.96 -28.20 8.57
N TYR A 284 19.75 -27.04 7.92
CA TYR A 284 20.40 -25.79 8.32
C TYR A 284 20.06 -25.40 9.76
N ILE A 285 18.78 -25.40 10.15
CA ILE A 285 18.37 -25.06 11.53
C ILE A 285 18.95 -26.05 12.53
N LEU A 286 18.84 -27.36 12.25
CA LEU A 286 19.31 -28.42 13.14
C LEU A 286 20.83 -28.46 13.28
N SER A 287 21.57 -27.99 12.28
CA SER A 287 23.03 -27.85 12.36
C SER A 287 23.50 -26.78 13.34
N LYS A 288 22.61 -25.85 13.74
CA LYS A 288 22.92 -24.78 14.68
C LYS A 288 22.76 -25.27 16.12
N THR A 289 23.51 -24.64 17.03
CA THR A 289 23.32 -24.84 18.46
C THR A 289 21.91 -24.41 18.88
N TRP A 290 21.28 -25.20 19.75
CA TRP A 290 19.97 -24.87 20.29
C TRP A 290 20.01 -23.52 21.03
N ARG A 291 18.99 -22.68 20.81
CA ARG A 291 18.85 -21.36 21.43
C ARG A 291 17.52 -21.26 22.16
N ALA A 292 17.56 -20.80 23.41
CA ALA A 292 16.35 -20.44 24.15
C ALA A 292 15.71 -19.16 23.59
N PRO A 293 14.37 -19.01 23.66
CA PRO A 293 13.68 -17.78 23.27
C PRO A 293 14.15 -16.57 24.09
N LYS A 294 14.36 -15.42 23.43
CA LYS A 294 14.75 -14.14 24.04
C LYS A 294 13.62 -13.11 23.97
N VAL A 295 12.38 -13.55 24.16
CA VAL A 295 11.17 -12.72 24.03
C VAL A 295 11.14 -11.54 25.00
N ASN A 296 11.88 -11.61 26.12
CA ASN A 296 12.02 -10.51 27.07
C ASN A 296 12.57 -9.21 26.42
N THR A 297 13.32 -9.34 25.32
CA THR A 297 13.81 -8.17 24.56
C THR A 297 12.69 -7.33 23.96
N LEU A 298 11.48 -7.89 23.77
CA LEU A 298 10.32 -7.17 23.24
C LEU A 298 9.74 -6.15 24.24
N TYR A 299 9.88 -6.40 25.55
CA TYR A 299 9.48 -5.43 26.58
C TYR A 299 10.38 -4.19 26.57
N SER A 300 11.59 -4.31 26.03
CA SER A 300 12.55 -3.22 25.89
C SER A 300 12.42 -2.44 24.57
N LEU A 301 11.38 -2.72 23.76
CA LEU A 301 11.15 -1.97 22.51
C LEU A 301 10.91 -0.47 22.79
N SER A 302 10.10 -0.15 23.80
CA SER A 302 9.99 1.21 24.35
C SER A 302 9.44 1.18 25.77
N LYS A 303 9.55 2.30 26.50
CA LYS A 303 9.10 2.43 27.89
C LYS A 303 7.58 2.24 28.07
N ASN A 304 6.80 2.39 27.01
CA ASN A 304 5.34 2.35 27.05
C ASN A 304 4.77 1.01 26.56
N VAL A 305 5.61 0.01 26.28
CA VAL A 305 5.15 -1.33 25.88
C VAL A 305 4.55 -2.06 27.07
N THR A 306 3.31 -2.51 26.93
CA THR A 306 2.61 -3.28 27.96
C THR A 306 2.78 -4.77 27.76
N HIS A 307 2.49 -5.57 28.79
CA HIS A 307 2.53 -7.03 28.69
C HIS A 307 1.55 -7.55 27.63
N GLU A 308 0.36 -6.97 27.55
CA GLU A 308 -0.67 -7.32 26.56
C GLU A 308 -0.18 -7.08 25.13
N ALA A 309 0.55 -5.97 24.90
CA ALA A 309 1.14 -5.68 23.60
C ALA A 309 2.15 -6.76 23.18
N VAL A 310 3.02 -7.19 24.10
CA VAL A 310 4.02 -8.23 23.83
C VAL A 310 3.36 -9.59 23.59
N GLN A 311 2.37 -9.98 24.40
CA GLN A 311 1.64 -11.23 24.19
C GLN A 311 0.91 -11.24 22.85
N PHE A 312 0.29 -10.12 22.48
CA PHE A 312 -0.37 -9.98 21.19
C PHE A 312 0.61 -10.06 20.01
N LEU A 313 1.76 -9.40 20.13
CA LEU A 313 2.85 -9.47 19.16
C LEU A 313 3.38 -10.90 18.99
N LEU A 314 3.61 -11.64 20.08
CA LEU A 314 4.10 -13.03 20.02
C LEU A 314 3.10 -13.98 19.35
N ARG A 315 1.80 -13.74 19.49
CA ARG A 315 0.77 -14.51 18.76
C ARG A 315 0.80 -14.27 17.24
N MET A 316 1.30 -13.12 16.78
CA MET A 316 1.58 -12.86 15.37
C MET A 316 2.92 -13.44 14.93
N LEU A 317 3.94 -13.40 15.79
CA LEU A 317 5.28 -13.93 15.58
C LEU A 317 5.40 -15.42 16.00
N THR A 318 4.43 -16.24 15.60
CA THR A 318 4.45 -17.69 15.83
C THR A 318 5.07 -18.43 14.65
N TRP A 319 5.96 -19.40 14.91
CA TRP A 319 6.64 -20.21 13.90
C TRP A 319 5.65 -20.94 12.99
N ASP A 320 4.85 -21.83 13.58
CA ASP A 320 3.86 -22.61 12.83
C ASP A 320 2.74 -21.70 12.30
N PRO A 321 2.60 -21.53 10.97
CA PRO A 321 1.56 -20.69 10.40
C PRO A 321 0.13 -21.17 10.73
N LYS A 322 -0.06 -22.43 11.14
CA LYS A 322 -1.36 -22.96 11.58
C LYS A 322 -1.70 -22.57 13.02
N LYS A 323 -0.69 -22.37 13.86
CA LYS A 323 -0.86 -21.92 15.27
C LYS A 323 -0.86 -20.39 15.39
N ARG A 324 -0.33 -19.69 14.38
CA ARG A 324 -0.31 -18.22 14.30
C ARG A 324 -1.73 -17.65 14.33
N ILE A 325 -1.92 -16.55 15.07
CA ILE A 325 -3.23 -15.90 15.22
C ILE A 325 -3.83 -15.55 13.85
N THR A 326 -5.11 -15.80 13.66
CA THR A 326 -5.80 -15.37 12.43
C THR A 326 -6.21 -13.90 12.51
N ILE A 327 -6.50 -13.25 11.38
CA ILE A 327 -6.98 -11.86 11.38
C ILE A 327 -8.26 -11.69 12.20
N ASN A 328 -9.19 -12.66 12.13
CA ASN A 328 -10.44 -12.61 12.92
C ASN A 328 -10.13 -12.66 14.43
N GLN A 329 -9.29 -13.61 14.85
CA GLN A 329 -8.86 -13.70 16.25
C GLN A 329 -8.06 -12.47 16.70
N ALA A 330 -7.29 -11.86 15.79
CA ALA A 330 -6.51 -10.66 16.08
C ALA A 330 -7.41 -9.44 16.29
N LEU A 331 -8.46 -9.30 15.48
CA LEU A 331 -9.46 -8.25 15.66
C LEU A 331 -10.25 -8.48 16.96
N GLU A 332 -10.64 -9.71 17.29
CA GLU A 332 -11.32 -10.04 18.56
C GLU A 332 -10.46 -9.82 19.81
N ASN A 333 -9.15 -9.59 19.67
CA ASN A 333 -8.25 -9.41 20.81
C ASN A 333 -8.50 -8.09 21.56
N ASN A 334 -8.49 -8.15 22.89
CA ASN A 334 -8.68 -6.98 23.77
C ASN A 334 -7.69 -5.84 23.49
N TYR A 335 -6.45 -6.14 23.10
CA TYR A 335 -5.44 -5.12 22.79
C TYR A 335 -5.88 -4.17 21.66
N ILE A 336 -6.66 -4.68 20.70
CA ILE A 336 -7.15 -3.93 19.54
C ILE A 336 -8.44 -3.15 19.83
N HIS A 337 -9.15 -3.47 20.91
CA HIS A 337 -10.47 -2.90 21.19
C HIS A 337 -10.45 -1.37 21.22
N GLU A 338 -9.50 -0.76 21.92
CA GLU A 338 -9.38 0.71 21.97
C GLU A 338 -9.09 1.33 20.60
N GLY A 339 -8.23 0.69 19.80
CA GLY A 339 -7.93 1.12 18.43
C GLY A 339 -9.17 1.11 17.54
N ARG A 340 -9.98 0.04 17.65
CA ARG A 340 -11.27 -0.09 16.97
C ARG A 340 -12.22 1.03 17.35
N ILE A 341 -12.46 1.22 18.66
CA ILE A 341 -13.41 2.23 19.14
C ILE A 341 -12.97 3.63 18.69
N ARG A 342 -11.68 3.95 18.84
CA ARG A 342 -11.16 5.26 18.42
C ARG A 342 -11.38 5.49 16.91
N TYR A 343 -11.03 4.53 16.07
CA TYR A 343 -11.28 4.63 14.63
C TYR A 343 -12.76 4.89 14.30
N HIS A 344 -13.67 4.12 14.91
CA HIS A 344 -15.10 4.25 14.61
C HIS A 344 -15.79 5.45 15.28
N SER A 345 -15.19 6.00 16.34
CA SER A 345 -15.72 7.15 17.08
C SER A 345 -15.44 8.51 16.43
N CYS A 346 -14.41 8.62 15.58
CA CYS A 346 -14.06 9.91 14.99
C CYS A 346 -13.42 9.87 13.59
N MET A 347 -12.95 8.72 13.09
CA MET A 347 -12.12 8.68 11.89
C MET A 347 -12.82 8.06 10.68
N CYS A 348 -13.62 7.03 10.89
CA CYS A 348 -14.20 6.26 9.79
C CYS A 348 -15.29 7.00 9.03
N HIS A 349 -15.49 6.63 7.76
CA HIS A 349 -16.59 7.14 6.93
C HIS A 349 -17.89 6.34 7.09
N CYS A 350 -17.81 5.13 7.66
CA CYS A 350 -18.96 4.24 7.82
C CYS A 350 -19.84 4.55 9.04
N CYS A 351 -19.38 5.40 9.97
CA CYS A 351 -20.14 5.90 11.12
C CYS A 351 -20.33 7.42 10.97
N PHE A 352 -21.47 7.95 11.42
CA PHE A 352 -21.78 9.37 11.26
C PHE A 352 -22.39 9.95 12.53
N SER A 353 -22.18 11.26 12.75
CA SER A 353 -22.76 11.96 13.89
C SER A 353 -24.15 12.50 13.55
N THR A 354 -25.08 12.32 14.48
CA THR A 354 -26.43 12.92 14.46
C THR A 354 -26.61 13.80 15.70
N PRO A 355 -27.63 14.67 15.77
CA PRO A 355 -27.95 15.41 16.99
C PRO A 355 -28.14 14.53 18.23
N ASN A 356 -28.54 13.26 18.03
CA ASN A 356 -28.75 12.27 19.09
C ASN A 356 -27.50 11.43 19.41
N GLY A 357 -26.32 11.80 18.88
CA GLY A 357 -25.07 11.09 19.08
C GLY A 357 -24.55 10.39 17.82
N ARG A 358 -23.42 9.67 17.99
CA ARG A 358 -22.75 8.96 16.89
C ARG A 358 -23.47 7.65 16.58
N GLN A 359 -23.86 7.48 15.32
CA GLN A 359 -24.44 6.26 14.78
C GLN A 359 -23.33 5.37 14.24
N TYR A 360 -23.23 4.16 14.79
CA TYR A 360 -22.21 3.19 14.43
C TYR A 360 -22.74 2.25 13.34
N THR A 361 -21.88 1.91 12.37
CA THR A 361 -22.21 0.84 11.42
C THR A 361 -22.40 -0.50 12.14
N MET A 362 -23.34 -1.31 11.65
CA MET A 362 -23.54 -2.68 12.13
C MET A 362 -22.35 -3.59 11.82
N ASN A 363 -21.60 -3.28 10.76
CA ASN A 363 -20.43 -4.05 10.37
C ASN A 363 -19.17 -3.18 10.42
N LEU A 364 -18.49 -3.22 11.57
CA LEU A 364 -17.27 -2.47 11.83
C LEU A 364 -16.11 -2.93 10.93
N GLU A 365 -16.16 -4.15 10.40
CA GLU A 365 -15.06 -4.82 9.73
C GLU A 365 -15.57 -5.57 8.48
N PRO A 366 -15.99 -4.82 7.45
CA PRO A 366 -16.65 -5.38 6.28
C PRO A 366 -15.75 -6.33 5.51
N VAL A 367 -16.37 -7.42 5.05
CA VAL A 367 -15.75 -8.44 4.21
C VAL A 367 -16.23 -8.28 2.77
N ARG A 368 -15.49 -8.86 1.83
CA ARG A 368 -15.94 -8.98 0.45
C ARG A 368 -16.78 -10.25 0.31
N GLY A 369 -17.96 -10.12 -0.31
CA GLY A 369 -18.89 -11.26 -0.48
C GLY A 369 -18.46 -12.28 -1.54
N PHE A 370 -17.42 -12.00 -2.33
CA PHE A 370 -16.96 -12.85 -3.43
C PHE A 370 -15.43 -12.83 -3.54
N ARG A 371 -14.87 -13.96 -3.98
CA ARG A 371 -13.42 -14.10 -4.20
C ARG A 371 -12.99 -13.23 -5.40
N TYR A 372 -11.75 -12.76 -5.37
CA TYR A 372 -11.12 -12.08 -6.48
C TYR A 372 -10.85 -13.07 -7.62
N ASP A 373 -11.26 -12.67 -8.81
CA ASP A 373 -11.02 -13.42 -10.05
C ASP A 373 -9.72 -12.94 -10.71
N ASP A 374 -8.74 -13.82 -10.78
CA ASP A 374 -7.43 -13.60 -11.40
C ASP A 374 -7.28 -14.29 -12.76
N SER A 375 -8.35 -14.86 -13.33
CA SER A 375 -8.31 -15.59 -14.59
C SER A 375 -7.75 -14.75 -15.75
N ASP A 376 -8.06 -13.46 -15.78
CA ASP A 376 -7.57 -12.48 -16.77
C ASP A 376 -6.06 -12.19 -16.66
N GLU A 377 -5.37 -12.63 -15.59
CA GLU A 377 -3.93 -12.42 -15.42
C GLU A 377 -3.08 -13.43 -16.24
N ASN A 378 -3.71 -14.42 -16.89
CA ASN A 378 -3.06 -15.55 -17.56
C ASN A 378 -2.63 -15.29 -19.01
N PHE A 379 -2.32 -14.04 -19.37
CA PHE A 379 -1.77 -13.73 -20.68
C PHE A 379 -0.32 -14.25 -20.83
N SER A 380 0.01 -14.72 -22.04
CA SER A 380 1.31 -15.32 -22.39
C SER A 380 2.20 -14.42 -23.23
N SER A 381 1.69 -13.30 -23.75
CA SER A 381 2.43 -12.36 -24.59
C SER A 381 2.20 -10.90 -24.19
N LEU A 382 3.13 -10.02 -24.56
CA LEU A 382 3.02 -8.57 -24.34
C LEU A 382 1.87 -7.94 -25.13
N ARG A 383 1.55 -8.49 -26.30
CA ARG A 383 0.41 -8.04 -27.10
C ARG A 383 -0.91 -8.25 -26.36
N GLN A 384 -1.14 -9.47 -25.87
CA GLN A 384 -2.29 -9.77 -25.03
C GLN A 384 -2.30 -8.90 -23.77
N ALA A 385 -1.16 -8.73 -23.11
CA ALA A 385 -1.09 -7.88 -21.93
C ALA A 385 -1.54 -6.43 -22.20
N LYS A 386 -1.12 -5.85 -23.34
CA LYS A 386 -1.59 -4.52 -23.78
C LYS A 386 -3.09 -4.50 -24.06
N GLU A 387 -3.62 -5.51 -24.76
CA GLU A 387 -5.04 -5.60 -25.13
C GLU A 387 -5.94 -5.68 -23.90
N TYR A 388 -5.61 -6.57 -22.96
CA TYR A 388 -6.35 -6.75 -21.71
C TYR A 388 -6.30 -5.49 -20.83
N MET A 389 -5.11 -4.89 -20.69
CA MET A 389 -4.95 -3.69 -19.90
C MET A 389 -5.67 -2.50 -20.53
N HIS A 390 -5.56 -2.30 -21.84
CA HIS A 390 -6.27 -1.22 -22.55
C HIS A 390 -7.78 -1.35 -22.40
N LYS A 391 -8.32 -2.58 -22.53
CA LYS A 391 -9.73 -2.89 -22.30
C LYS A 391 -10.16 -2.51 -20.87
N LEU A 392 -9.44 -2.98 -19.86
CA LEU A 392 -9.72 -2.68 -18.45
C LEU A 392 -9.77 -1.18 -18.17
N LEU A 393 -8.77 -0.43 -18.64
CA LEU A 393 -8.70 1.02 -18.43
C LEU A 393 -9.82 1.77 -19.17
N THR A 394 -10.17 1.31 -20.38
CA THR A 394 -11.22 1.93 -21.19
C THR A 394 -12.60 1.72 -20.57
N GLU A 395 -12.90 0.50 -20.11
CA GLU A 395 -14.16 0.17 -19.42
C GLU A 395 -14.31 0.96 -18.12
N PHE A 396 -13.22 1.07 -17.34
CA PHE A 396 -13.23 1.88 -16.12
C PHE A 396 -13.43 3.37 -16.41
N SER A 397 -12.78 3.91 -17.44
CA SER A 397 -12.89 5.33 -17.81
C SER A 397 -14.29 5.69 -18.31
N GLN A 398 -14.98 4.80 -19.03
CA GLN A 398 -16.35 5.05 -19.54
C GLN A 398 -17.40 5.14 -18.43
N ALA A 399 -17.14 4.57 -17.25
CA ALA A 399 -18.01 4.72 -16.10
C ALA A 399 -17.99 6.15 -15.49
N ASN A 400 -16.96 6.96 -15.80
CA ASN A 400 -16.78 8.31 -15.27
C ASN A 400 -17.11 9.38 -16.33
N THR A 401 -17.80 10.45 -15.94
CA THR A 401 -18.58 11.29 -16.86
C THR A 401 -17.80 12.30 -17.73
N VAL A 402 -16.47 12.43 -17.57
CA VAL A 402 -15.58 13.16 -18.51
C VAL A 402 -14.18 12.51 -18.51
N PRO A 403 -13.67 12.02 -19.66
CA PRO A 403 -12.33 11.44 -19.75
C PRO A 403 -11.24 12.46 -19.44
N LEU A 404 -10.26 12.03 -18.65
CA LEU A 404 -9.10 12.84 -18.28
C LEU A 404 -7.88 12.52 -19.14
N ARG A 405 -7.10 13.56 -19.49
CA ARG A 405 -5.86 13.45 -20.27
C ARG A 405 -4.77 14.36 -19.68
N LEU A 406 -3.52 14.02 -19.98
CA LEU A 406 -2.38 14.89 -19.67
C LEU A 406 -2.44 16.18 -20.49
N ASN A 407 -2.06 17.30 -19.87
CA ASN A 407 -1.86 18.55 -20.57
C ASN A 407 -0.39 18.66 -20.99
N HIS A 408 -0.14 18.55 -22.29
CA HIS A 408 1.21 18.62 -22.86
C HIS A 408 1.79 20.04 -22.86
N ASP A 409 0.94 21.06 -22.73
CA ASP A 409 1.34 22.48 -22.72
C ASP A 409 1.72 22.98 -21.32
N SER A 410 1.52 22.16 -20.28
CA SER A 410 1.91 22.50 -18.92
C SER A 410 3.44 22.65 -18.79
N PRO A 411 3.95 23.69 -18.12
CA PRO A 411 5.37 23.85 -17.87
C PRO A 411 5.96 22.69 -17.04
N LEU A 412 5.13 22.03 -16.23
CA LEU A 412 5.52 20.85 -15.45
C LEU A 412 5.54 19.55 -16.28
N TYR A 413 4.95 19.54 -17.48
CA TYR A 413 4.85 18.34 -18.30
C TYR A 413 6.22 17.76 -18.64
N LYS A 414 7.22 18.62 -18.93
CA LYS A 414 8.58 18.14 -19.23
C LYS A 414 9.17 17.34 -18.06
N THR A 415 9.06 17.87 -16.84
CA THR A 415 9.52 17.20 -15.61
C THR A 415 8.73 15.93 -15.33
N PHE A 416 7.42 15.96 -15.53
CA PHE A 416 6.56 14.78 -15.40
C PHE A 416 6.94 13.68 -16.41
N ALA A 417 7.13 14.05 -17.68
CA ALA A 417 7.44 13.13 -18.77
C ALA A 417 8.80 12.47 -18.59
N THR A 418 9.82 13.21 -18.13
CA THR A 418 11.17 12.67 -17.88
C THR A 418 11.30 11.93 -16.56
N SER A 419 10.34 12.06 -15.64
CA SER A 419 10.37 11.31 -14.38
C SER A 419 10.32 9.79 -14.64
N GLN A 420 11.33 9.09 -14.11
CA GLN A 420 11.47 7.63 -14.16
C GLN A 420 11.43 7.04 -12.76
N VAL A 421 11.19 5.73 -12.67
CA VAL A 421 11.27 4.97 -11.42
C VAL A 421 12.71 5.00 -10.88
N ALA A 422 12.88 4.95 -9.57
CA ALA A 422 14.18 4.77 -8.92
C ALA A 422 14.96 3.62 -9.60
N GLN A 423 16.26 3.81 -9.84
CA GLN A 423 17.06 2.82 -10.54
C GLN A 423 17.34 1.60 -9.65
N ALA A 424 17.44 0.41 -10.25
CA ALA A 424 17.60 -0.86 -9.53
C ALA A 424 18.83 -0.92 -8.59
N HIS A 425 19.83 -0.05 -8.74
CA HIS A 425 20.98 0.05 -7.85
C HIS A 425 20.66 0.71 -6.49
N GLU A 426 19.49 1.34 -6.37
CA GLU A 426 18.97 1.94 -5.13
C GLU A 426 18.02 0.99 -4.38
N LEU A 427 17.71 -0.17 -4.97
CA LEU A 427 16.94 -1.25 -4.34
C LEU A 427 17.88 -2.31 -3.77
N PRO A 428 17.59 -2.90 -2.59
CA PRO A 428 18.41 -3.97 -2.04
C PRO A 428 18.47 -5.15 -3.03
N PRO A 429 19.66 -5.76 -3.24
CA PRO A 429 19.83 -6.81 -4.22
C PRO A 429 18.91 -8.01 -3.92
N SER A 430 18.28 -8.53 -4.97
CA SER A 430 17.48 -9.76 -4.90
C SER A 430 18.38 -10.93 -4.46
N PRO A 431 18.10 -11.62 -3.34
CA PRO A 431 18.89 -12.77 -2.93
C PRO A 431 18.73 -13.95 -3.90
N VAL A 432 19.88 -14.56 -4.15
CA VAL A 432 20.15 -15.75 -4.96
C VAL A 432 19.29 -16.93 -4.51
N ALA A 433 18.78 -17.68 -5.49
CA ALA A 433 18.00 -18.90 -5.31
C ALA A 433 18.80 -20.01 -4.59
N TRP A 434 18.08 -20.87 -3.89
CA TRP A 434 18.55 -21.98 -3.06
C TRP A 434 19.32 -23.10 -3.80
N ASP A 435 19.69 -22.93 -5.07
CA ASP A 435 20.20 -24.03 -5.90
C ASP A 435 21.72 -24.25 -5.83
N LYS A 436 22.43 -23.68 -4.84
CA LYS A 436 23.90 -23.80 -4.70
C LYS A 436 24.43 -23.92 -3.26
N LEU A 437 23.65 -24.50 -2.36
CA LEU A 437 24.11 -25.05 -1.08
C LEU A 437 23.47 -26.42 -0.89
#